data_AF-A0A0B9AEI6-F1
#
_entry.id   AF-A0A0B9AEI6-F1
#
_cell.length_a   1.000
_cell.length_b   1.000
_cell.length_c   1.000
_cell.angle_alpha   90.00
_cell.angle_beta   90.00
_cell.angle_gamma   90.00
#
_symmetry.space_group_name_H-M   'P 1'
#
loop_
_entity.id
_entity.type
_entity.pdbx_description
1 polymer ?
#
loop_
_entity_poly.entity_id
_entity_poly.type
_entity_poly.pdbx_seq_one_letter_code
_entity_poly.pdbx_strand_id
1 'polypeptide(L)'
;MLAVAGQTCCQLVHQWPRPSLTYYAVQKKENMHANETVQPFRVETAEDAVEDLSSRLANARFEHPLPMDDRSTGIPSSELQSLIALWAEHDWRATEERLNALP
;
A
#
# COMPACT_ATOMS: atom_id res chain seq x y z
N MET A 1 -21.86 -13.61 18.39
CA MET A 1 -21.30 -14.11 19.67
C MET A 1 -20.76 -15.50 19.42
N LEU A 2 -19.46 -15.63 19.20
CA LEU A 2 -18.60 -16.78 19.50
C LEU A 2 -17.17 -16.37 19.10
N ALA A 3 -16.30 -16.27 20.11
CA ALA A 3 -14.92 -15.85 19.96
C ALA A 3 -14.09 -16.95 19.27
N VAL A 4 -13.04 -16.55 18.55
CA VAL A 4 -11.82 -17.36 18.51
C VAL A 4 -10.66 -16.51 18.99
N ALA A 5 -10.59 -16.36 20.32
CA ALA A 5 -9.36 -15.98 20.98
C ALA A 5 -8.34 -17.12 20.78
N GLY A 6 -7.15 -16.80 20.24
CA GLY A 6 -6.02 -17.74 20.23
C GLY A 6 -5.52 -18.25 18.86
N GLN A 7 -5.98 -17.70 17.72
CA GLN A 7 -5.33 -18.00 16.44
C GLN A 7 -4.15 -17.05 16.20
N THR A 8 -2.96 -17.62 16.01
CA THR A 8 -1.79 -16.86 15.57
C THR A 8 -1.95 -16.46 14.11
N CYS A 9 -1.29 -15.37 13.70
CA CYS A 9 -1.29 -14.88 12.31
C CYS A 9 -0.95 -16.00 11.29
N CYS A 10 -0.11 -16.97 11.67
CA CYS A 10 0.26 -18.11 10.83
C CYS A 10 -0.90 -19.10 10.58
N GLN A 11 -1.77 -19.34 11.57
CA GLN A 11 -2.91 -20.24 11.40
C GLN A 11 -3.98 -19.67 10.47
N LEU A 12 -4.11 -18.34 10.40
CA LEU A 12 -5.02 -17.67 9.47
C LEU A 12 -4.58 -17.81 8.00
N VAL A 13 -3.28 -17.80 7.71
CA VAL A 13 -2.76 -17.93 6.33
C VAL A 13 -3.05 -19.31 5.73
N HIS A 14 -3.14 -20.36 6.55
CA HIS A 14 -3.53 -21.70 6.08
C HIS A 14 -5.03 -21.85 5.75
N GLN A 15 -5.86 -20.93 6.25
CA GLN A 15 -7.30 -20.91 5.98
C GLN A 15 -7.63 -20.24 4.65
N TRP A 16 -6.67 -19.52 4.05
CA TRP A 16 -6.88 -18.92 2.74
C TRP A 16 -6.88 -20.01 1.67
N PRO A 17 -7.90 -20.07 0.81
CA PRO A 17 -7.87 -20.97 -0.32
C PRO A 17 -6.61 -20.68 -1.12
N ARG A 18 -5.83 -21.71 -1.46
CA ARG A 18 -4.73 -21.60 -2.42
C ARG A 18 -5.35 -21.67 -3.81
N PRO A 19 -5.61 -20.54 -4.49
CA PRO A 19 -6.09 -20.60 -5.85
C PRO A 19 -5.08 -21.38 -6.69
N SER A 20 -5.54 -22.46 -7.33
CA SER A 20 -4.76 -23.12 -8.37
C SER A 20 -4.49 -22.11 -9.49
N LEU A 21 -3.47 -22.35 -10.31
CA LEU A 21 -3.25 -21.53 -11.52
C LEU A 21 -4.50 -21.52 -12.44
N THR A 22 -5.33 -22.56 -12.36
CA THR A 22 -6.63 -22.61 -13.04
C THR A 22 -7.66 -21.64 -12.46
N TYR A 23 -7.62 -21.32 -11.16
CA TYR A 23 -8.47 -20.30 -10.53
C TYR A 23 -8.19 -18.90 -11.09
N TYR A 24 -6.91 -18.53 -11.26
CA TYR A 24 -6.53 -17.25 -11.88
C TYR A 24 -6.89 -17.19 -13.38
N ALA A 25 -6.84 -18.33 -14.08
CA ALA A 25 -7.14 -18.40 -15.51
C ALA A 25 -8.64 -18.28 -15.83
N VAL A 26 -9.54 -18.76 -14.96
CA VAL A 26 -11.00 -18.63 -15.14
C VAL A 26 -11.45 -17.18 -14.98
N GLN A 27 -10.94 -16.48 -13.96
CA GLN A 27 -11.28 -15.08 -13.70
C GLN A 27 -10.93 -14.13 -14.86
N LYS A 28 -9.84 -14.42 -15.60
CA LYS A 28 -9.44 -13.63 -16.77
C LYS A 28 -10.46 -13.69 -17.90
N LYS A 29 -11.25 -14.77 -17.99
CA LYS A 29 -12.20 -15.00 -19.09
C LYS A 29 -13.59 -14.38 -18.82
N GLU A 30 -14.04 -14.38 -17.56
CA GLU A 30 -15.33 -13.81 -17.16
C GLU A 30 -15.31 -12.27 -17.07
N ASN A 31 -14.18 -11.67 -16.69
CA ASN A 31 -14.03 -10.20 -16.66
C ASN A 31 -13.73 -9.56 -18.03
N MET A 32 -13.86 -10.32 -19.13
CA MET A 32 -13.55 -9.86 -20.48
C MET A 32 -14.70 -9.06 -21.14
N HIS A 33 -15.68 -8.62 -20.35
CA HIS A 33 -16.55 -7.49 -20.73
C HIS A 33 -15.80 -6.17 -20.49
N ALA A 34 -14.62 -6.04 -21.07
CA ALA A 34 -13.91 -4.78 -21.11
C ALA A 34 -14.63 -3.89 -22.13
N ASN A 35 -15.18 -2.79 -21.66
CA ASN A 35 -15.55 -1.70 -22.54
C ASN A 35 -14.26 -1.23 -23.23
N GLU A 36 -14.12 -1.50 -24.54
CA GLU A 36 -12.91 -1.17 -25.32
C GLU A 36 -12.72 0.34 -25.54
N THR A 37 -13.62 1.18 -25.00
CA THR A 37 -13.48 2.63 -25.02
C THR A 37 -12.51 3.11 -23.94
N VAL A 38 -11.44 3.81 -24.34
CA VAL A 38 -10.53 4.49 -23.43
C VAL A 38 -11.22 5.73 -22.88
N GLN A 39 -11.39 5.78 -21.55
CA GLN A 39 -12.00 6.92 -20.86
C GLN A 39 -10.89 7.81 -20.27
N PRO A 40 -11.01 9.15 -20.38
CA PRO A 40 -10.08 10.06 -19.71
C PRO A 40 -10.05 9.77 -18.20
N PHE A 41 -8.85 9.75 -17.64
CA PHE A 41 -8.65 9.52 -16.21
C PHE A 41 -8.01 10.75 -15.59
N ARG A 42 -8.57 11.19 -14.46
CA ARG A 42 -8.03 12.28 -13.66
C ARG A 42 -7.76 11.76 -12.26
N VAL A 43 -6.57 12.02 -11.75
CA VAL A 43 -6.21 11.75 -10.37
C VAL A 43 -6.89 12.80 -9.50
N GLU A 44 -7.74 12.37 -8.58
CA GLU A 44 -8.37 13.23 -7.59
C GLU A 44 -8.20 12.56 -6.23
N THR A 45 -7.47 13.22 -5.33
CA THR A 45 -7.27 12.68 -3.97
C THR A 45 -8.05 13.53 -2.98
N ALA A 46 -8.90 12.86 -2.21
CA ALA A 46 -9.68 13.51 -1.18
C ALA A 46 -8.76 14.07 -0.07
N GLU A 47 -9.10 15.25 0.45
CA GLU A 47 -8.28 15.93 1.47
C GLU A 47 -8.13 15.08 2.73
N ASP A 48 -9.21 14.40 3.15
CA ASP A 48 -9.21 13.51 4.30
C ASP A 48 -8.21 12.34 4.17
N ALA A 49 -7.96 11.85 2.96
CA ALA A 49 -6.94 10.84 2.70
C ALA A 49 -5.51 11.39 2.85
N VAL A 50 -5.28 12.65 2.50
CA VAL A 50 -3.98 13.33 2.68
C VAL A 50 -3.75 13.66 4.16
N GLU A 51 -4.79 14.08 4.87
CA GLU A 51 -4.76 14.28 6.33
C GLU A 51 -4.53 12.97 7.07
N ASP A 52 -5.17 11.87 6.65
CA ASP A 52 -4.93 10.52 7.20
C ASP A 52 -3.47 10.10 6.98
N LEU A 53 -2.94 10.29 5.77
CA LEU A 53 -1.55 10.00 5.45
C LEU A 53 -0.60 10.77 6.39
N SER A 54 -0.81 12.08 6.53
CA SER A 54 -0.01 12.95 7.40
C SER A 54 -0.06 12.48 8.85
N SER A 55 -1.26 12.14 9.33
CA SER A 55 -1.47 11.62 10.69
C SER A 55 -0.76 10.28 10.90
N ARG A 56 -0.76 9.39 9.91
CA ARG A 56 -0.09 8.08 10.00
C ARG A 56 1.43 8.19 9.96
N LEU A 57 1.97 9.10 9.14
CA LEU A 57 3.40 9.38 9.10
C LEU A 57 3.89 9.93 10.44
N ALA A 58 3.13 10.87 11.04
CA ALA A 58 3.46 11.44 12.35
C ALA A 58 3.41 10.41 13.50
N ASN A 59 2.55 9.39 13.38
CA ASN A 59 2.40 8.33 14.38
C ASN A 59 3.20 7.05 14.06
N ALA A 60 4.10 7.11 13.07
CA ALA A 60 4.93 5.98 12.69
C ALA A 60 5.78 5.50 13.87
N ARG A 61 5.78 4.19 14.11
CA ARG A 61 6.58 3.55 15.16
C ARG A 61 7.79 2.89 14.51
N PHE A 62 8.98 3.17 15.03
CA PHE A 62 10.22 2.58 14.56
C PHE A 62 10.71 1.54 15.55
N GLU A 63 11.12 0.39 15.03
CA GLU A 63 11.86 -0.59 15.82
C GLU A 63 13.31 -0.15 16.00
N HIS A 64 14.00 -0.76 16.96
CA HIS A 64 15.41 -0.48 17.17
C HIS A 64 16.23 -0.99 15.97
N PRO A 65 17.27 -0.27 15.53
CA PRO A 65 18.15 -0.73 14.47
C PRO A 65 18.71 -2.13 14.74
N LEU A 66 18.78 -2.96 13.70
CA LEU A 66 19.39 -4.28 13.79
C LEU A 66 20.93 -4.17 13.93
N PRO A 67 21.59 -5.20 14.48
CA PRO A 67 23.05 -5.31 14.36
C PRO A 67 23.44 -5.35 12.88
N MET A 68 24.33 -4.46 12.44
CA MET A 68 24.64 -4.25 11.02
C MET A 68 23.40 -3.83 10.21
N ASP A 69 22.71 -2.78 10.67
CA ASP A 69 21.57 -2.13 9.98
C ASP A 69 22.02 -1.41 8.70
N ASP A 70 22.52 -2.19 7.74
CA ASP A 70 22.91 -1.76 6.41
C ASP A 70 21.96 -2.35 5.36
N ARG A 71 22.20 -1.98 4.10
CA ARG A 71 21.37 -2.39 2.97
C ARG A 71 21.36 -3.91 2.70
N SER A 72 22.25 -4.69 3.32
CA SER A 72 22.24 -6.15 3.22
C SER A 72 21.13 -6.79 4.06
N THR A 73 20.65 -6.09 5.09
CA THR A 73 19.60 -6.57 6.00
C THR A 73 18.23 -5.94 5.71
N GLY A 74 18.16 -4.96 4.81
CA GLY A 74 16.91 -4.32 4.40
C GLY A 74 17.08 -2.82 4.19
N ILE A 75 16.02 -2.05 4.41
CA ILE A 75 16.14 -0.59 4.47
C ILE A 75 16.59 -0.23 5.89
N PRO A 76 17.72 0.46 6.05
CA PRO A 76 18.15 0.92 7.36
C PRO A 76 17.11 1.81 8.01
N SER A 77 17.00 1.70 9.33
CA SER A 77 16.00 2.43 10.12
C SER A 77 16.12 3.94 9.97
N SER A 78 17.35 4.44 9.80
CA SER A 78 17.65 5.86 9.56
C SER A 78 17.16 6.35 8.20
N GLU A 79 17.30 5.52 7.17
CA GLU A 79 16.82 5.83 5.83
C GLU A 79 15.30 5.86 5.77
N LEU A 80 14.63 4.92 6.46
CA LEU A 80 13.17 4.92 6.58
C LEU A 80 12.67 6.17 7.34
N GLN A 81 13.31 6.54 8.45
CA GLN A 81 12.97 7.78 9.17
C GLN A 81 13.13 9.02 8.29
N SER A 82 14.22 9.09 7.52
CA SER A 82 14.47 10.19 6.58
C SER A 82 13.40 10.25 5.49
N LEU A 83 12.99 9.10 4.96
CA LEU A 83 11.90 9.01 3.98
C LEU A 83 10.58 9.51 4.58
N ILE A 84 10.24 9.11 5.81
CA ILE A 84 9.00 9.54 6.46
C ILE A 84 9.00 11.06 6.69
N ALA A 85 10.13 11.65 7.10
CA ALA A 85 10.26 13.10 7.25
C ALA A 85 10.01 13.83 5.92
N LEU A 86 10.61 13.35 4.82
CA LEU A 86 10.39 13.92 3.49
C LEU A 86 8.92 13.82 3.06
N TRP A 87 8.27 12.69 3.34
CA TRP A 87 6.86 12.49 3.00
C TRP A 87 5.92 13.37 3.83
N ALA A 88 6.26 13.66 5.08
CA ALA A 88 5.45 14.52 5.95
C ALA A 88 5.42 15.98 5.45
N GLU A 89 6.47 16.41 4.74
CA GLU A 89 6.58 17.76 4.15
C GLU A 89 6.17 17.80 2.67
N HIS A 90 5.73 16.67 2.10
CA HIS A 90 5.49 16.54 0.67
C HIS A 90 4.22 17.25 0.22
N ASP A 91 4.32 18.06 -0.84
CA ASP A 91 3.16 18.73 -1.43
C ASP A 91 2.38 17.78 -2.35
N TRP A 92 1.32 17.21 -1.79
CA TRP A 92 0.43 16.32 -2.51
C TRP A 92 -0.34 17.03 -3.63
N ARG A 93 -0.74 18.29 -3.43
CA ARG A 93 -1.52 19.05 -4.42
C ARG A 93 -0.68 19.39 -5.65
N ALA A 94 0.57 19.79 -5.46
CA ALA A 94 1.52 19.95 -6.57
C ALA A 94 1.75 18.64 -7.34
N THR A 95 1.73 17.49 -6.65
CA THR A 95 1.88 16.18 -7.28
C THR A 95 0.65 15.82 -8.12
N GLU A 96 -0.55 16.05 -7.59
CA GLU A 96 -1.82 15.83 -8.28
C GLU A 96 -1.91 16.68 -9.56
N GLU A 97 -1.54 17.97 -9.48
CA GLU A 97 -1.46 18.86 -10.64
C GLU A 97 -0.49 18.34 -11.70
N ARG A 98 0.71 17.92 -11.31
CA ARG A 98 1.72 17.38 -12.23
C ARG A 98 1.26 16.10 -12.91
N LEU A 99 0.56 15.22 -12.19
CA LEU A 99 0.03 13.97 -12.75
C LEU A 99 -1.11 14.24 -13.74
N ASN A 100 -2.01 15.17 -13.40
CA ASN A 100 -3.14 15.55 -14.25
C ASN A 100 -2.75 16.42 -15.46
N ALA A 101 -1.50 16.87 -15.54
CA ALA A 101 -0.96 17.49 -16.75
C ALA A 101 -0.67 16.47 -17.87
N LEU A 102 -0.72 15.17 -17.57
CA LEU A 102 -0.58 14.08 -18.54
C LEU A 102 -1.96 13.60 -19.03
N PRO A 103 -2.09 13.22 -20.32
CA PRO A 103 -3.35 12.76 -20.91
C PRO A 103 -3.70 11.30 -20.57
#